data_AF-A0A225UL27-F1
#
_entry.id   AF-A0A225UL27-F1
#
_cell.length_a   1.000
_cell.length_b   1.000
_cell.length_c   1.000
_cell.angle_alpha   90.00
_cell.angle_beta   90.00
_cell.angle_gamma   90.00
#
_symmetry.space_group_name_H-M   'P 1'
#
loop_
_entity.id
_entity.type
_entity.pdbx_description
1 polymer ?
#
loop_
_entity_poly.entity_id
_entity_poly.type
_entity_poly.pdbx_seq_one_letter_code
_entity_poly.pdbx_strand_id
1 'polypeptide(L)'
;FERVRGFLALKELDKEQHVRDAFSCADPSFVRTMQIITDVQMSALQCLQVSQVLSHQAAAASSSGTSRVPKGNPGAQARAPVPQDVQDALPMMNGQSLCMRYISKVPCPSKHDGCFSRKRGHFAPATLPGIVFDFIQKNYGGLRKDCAAISREQSDD
;
A
#
# COMPACT_ATOMS: atom_id res chain seq x y z
N PHE A 1 4.62 30.98 -4.56
CA PHE A 1 5.98 31.55 -4.70
C PHE A 1 6.26 32.24 -6.03
N GLU A 2 5.71 31.77 -7.16
CA GLU A 2 5.93 32.41 -8.48
C GLU A 2 5.42 33.86 -8.54
N ARG A 3 4.28 34.15 -7.90
CA ARG A 3 3.70 35.51 -7.84
C ARG A 3 4.60 36.50 -7.08
N VAL A 4 5.23 36.07 -5.98
CA VAL A 4 6.20 36.88 -5.20
C VAL A 4 7.44 37.17 -6.05
N ARG A 5 7.95 36.15 -6.77
CA ARG A 5 9.09 36.32 -7.70
C ARG A 5 8.77 37.29 -8.84
N GLY A 6 7.54 37.26 -9.36
CA GLY A 6 7.08 38.23 -10.36
C GLY A 6 7.07 39.67 -9.85
N PHE A 7 6.54 39.91 -8.64
CA PHE A 7 6.54 41.25 -8.05
C PHE A 7 7.93 41.77 -7.70
N LEU A 8 8.85 40.90 -7.26
CA LEU A 8 10.26 41.27 -7.06
C LEU A 8 10.94 41.69 -8.38
N ALA A 9 10.69 40.96 -9.47
CA ALA A 9 11.25 41.28 -10.79
C ALA A 9 10.73 42.62 -11.33
N LEU A 10 9.48 42.97 -11.03
CA LEU A 10 8.84 44.23 -11.41
C LEU A 10 9.11 45.38 -10.41
N LYS A 11 9.85 45.13 -9.33
CA LYS A 11 10.10 46.06 -8.21
C LYS A 11 8.81 46.59 -7.54
N GLU A 12 7.72 45.84 -7.62
CA GLU A 12 6.46 46.16 -6.96
C GLU A 12 6.47 45.63 -5.51
N LEU A 13 7.28 46.26 -4.66
CA LEU A 13 7.57 45.77 -3.30
C LEU A 13 6.33 45.76 -2.38
N ASP A 14 5.38 46.68 -2.57
CA ASP A 14 4.16 46.71 -1.75
C ASP A 14 3.27 45.47 -1.99
N LYS A 15 3.14 45.03 -3.25
CA LYS A 15 2.36 43.83 -3.61
C LYS A 15 3.06 42.55 -3.19
N GLU A 16 4.39 42.57 -3.22
CA GLU A 16 5.25 41.50 -2.76
C GLU A 16 5.06 41.25 -1.26
N GLN A 17 5.17 42.33 -0.46
CA GLN A 17 4.99 42.29 0.99
C GLN A 17 3.57 41.84 1.35
N HIS A 18 2.56 42.35 0.65
CA HIS A 18 1.16 41.95 0.88
C HIS A 18 0.94 40.44 0.69
N VAL A 19 1.55 39.83 -0.34
CA VAL A 19 1.44 38.39 -0.56
C VAL A 19 2.21 37.59 0.50
N ARG A 20 3.33 38.12 1.01
CA ARG A 20 4.04 37.48 2.13
C ARG A 20 3.21 37.51 3.41
N ASP A 21 2.61 38.65 3.72
CA ASP A 21 1.80 38.81 4.92
C ASP A 21 0.53 37.95 4.87
N ALA A 22 -0.05 37.76 3.68
CA ALA A 22 -1.18 36.87 3.44
C ALA A 22 -0.86 35.38 3.65
N PHE A 23 0.42 34.98 3.57
CA PHE A 23 0.87 33.60 3.76
C PHE A 23 1.86 33.52 4.90
N SER A 24 1.34 33.67 6.13
CA SER A 24 2.10 33.52 7.37
C SER A 24 1.91 32.14 8.00
N CYS A 25 2.84 31.70 8.84
CA CYS A 25 2.66 30.51 9.68
C CYS A 25 1.53 30.67 10.72
N ALA A 26 1.06 31.90 10.94
CA ALA A 26 -0.13 32.19 11.73
C ALA A 26 -1.44 32.09 10.90
N ASP A 27 -1.36 31.83 9.59
CA ASP A 27 -2.55 31.69 8.74
C ASP A 27 -3.40 30.49 9.19
N PRO A 28 -4.74 30.65 9.35
CA PRO A 28 -5.61 29.58 9.80
C PRO A 28 -5.54 28.30 8.95
N SER A 29 -5.27 28.43 7.65
CA SER A 29 -5.17 27.29 6.72
C SER A 29 -3.90 26.49 7.03
N PHE A 30 -2.77 27.18 7.21
CA PHE A 30 -1.49 26.56 7.57
C PHE A 30 -1.58 25.88 8.94
N VAL A 31 -2.11 26.58 9.95
CA VAL A 31 -2.27 26.04 11.31
C VAL A 31 -3.16 24.79 11.29
N ARG A 32 -4.28 24.82 10.55
CA ARG A 32 -5.18 23.67 10.41
C ARG A 32 -4.47 22.48 9.75
N THR A 33 -3.74 22.71 8.66
CA THR A 33 -2.97 21.64 8.03
C THR A 33 -1.95 21.03 8.99
N MET A 34 -1.29 21.87 9.80
CA MET A 34 -0.31 21.39 10.77
C MET A 34 -0.94 20.59 11.91
N GLN A 35 -2.10 21.00 12.40
CA GLN A 35 -2.89 20.23 13.37
C GLN A 35 -3.30 18.87 12.81
N ILE A 36 -3.83 18.81 11.58
CA ILE A 36 -4.21 17.56 10.92
C ILE A 36 -3.01 16.60 10.82
N ILE A 37 -1.85 17.11 10.40
CA ILE A 37 -0.64 16.29 10.29
C ILE A 37 -0.22 15.76 11.67
N THR A 38 -0.28 16.59 12.70
CA THR A 38 0.07 16.21 14.08
C THR A 38 -0.88 15.13 14.61
N ASP A 39 -2.18 15.28 14.39
CA ASP A 39 -3.20 14.32 14.84
C ASP A 39 -3.02 12.94 14.18
N VAL A 40 -2.72 12.92 12.87
CA VAL A 40 -2.43 11.68 12.13
C VAL A 40 -1.20 10.98 12.71
N GLN A 41 -0.13 11.72 13.00
CA GLN A 41 1.09 11.16 13.58
C GLN A 41 0.84 10.62 15.00
N MET A 42 0.13 11.37 15.84
CA MET A 42 -0.19 10.96 17.21
C MET A 42 -1.08 9.71 17.24
N SER A 43 -2.08 9.64 16.36
CA SER A 43 -2.94 8.46 16.20
C SER A 43 -2.14 7.22 15.77
N ALA A 44 -1.19 7.38 14.86
CA ALA A 44 -0.32 6.28 14.43
C ALA A 44 0.56 5.75 15.57
N LEU A 45 1.11 6.65 16.41
CA LEU A 45 1.88 6.26 17.60
C LEU A 45 1.01 5.53 18.63
N GLN A 46 -0.23 5.95 18.82
CA GLN A 46 -1.16 5.31 19.76
C GLN A 46 -1.53 3.88 19.31
N CYS A 47 -1.75 3.64 18.02
CA CYS A 47 -1.99 2.29 17.49
C CYS A 47 -0.80 1.33 17.74
N LEU A 48 0.43 1.84 17.66
CA LEU A 48 1.63 1.05 17.96
C LEU A 48 1.71 0.69 19.45
N GLN A 49 1.36 1.63 20.35
CA GLN A 49 1.34 1.36 21.79
C GLN A 49 0.27 0.35 22.19
N VAL A 50 -0.95 0.41 21.64
CA VAL A 50 -2.01 -0.58 21.89
C VAL A 50 -1.56 -1.99 21.50
N SER A 51 -0.83 -2.12 20.39
CA SER A 51 -0.29 -3.41 19.94
C SER A 51 0.74 -3.99 20.92
N GLN A 52 1.52 -3.15 21.61
CA GLN A 52 2.50 -3.58 22.61
C GLN A 52 1.86 -4.03 23.93
N VAL A 53 0.80 -3.34 24.39
CA VAL A 53 0.10 -3.70 25.64
C VAL A 53 -0.68 -5.02 25.49
N LEU A 54 -1.27 -5.29 24.32
CA LEU A 54 -1.91 -6.58 24.03
C LEU A 54 -0.92 -7.76 23.95
N SER A 55 0.33 -7.52 23.51
CA SER A 55 1.36 -8.56 23.47
C SER A 55 1.92 -8.96 24.85
N HIS A 56 1.89 -8.07 25.85
CA HIS A 56 2.41 -8.39 27.18
C HIS A 56 1.43 -9.22 28.04
N GLN A 57 0.12 -9.23 27.72
CA GLN A 57 -0.86 -10.08 28.41
C GLN A 57 -1.03 -11.47 27.80
N ALA A 58 -0.51 -11.70 26.58
CA ALA A 58 -0.67 -12.98 25.87
C ALA A 58 0.41 -14.05 26.22
N ALA A 59 1.40 -13.71 27.04
CA ALA A 59 2.49 -14.63 27.41
C ALA A 59 2.21 -15.50 28.66
N ALA A 60 1.05 -15.35 29.31
CA ALA A 60 0.73 -16.04 30.57
C ALA A 60 -0.38 -17.10 30.49
N ALA A 61 -0.90 -17.44 29.30
CA ALA A 61 -1.95 -18.46 29.17
C ALA A 61 -1.58 -19.52 28.11
N SER A 62 -1.05 -20.62 28.61
CA SER A 62 -0.82 -21.87 27.88
C SER A 62 -2.11 -22.47 27.29
N SER A 63 -1.92 -23.23 26.21
CA SER A 63 -2.68 -24.44 25.84
C SER A 63 -4.22 -24.36 25.84
N SER A 64 -4.79 -24.28 24.64
CA SER A 64 -5.88 -25.19 24.18
C SER A 64 -6.35 -24.77 22.80
N GLY A 65 -6.41 -25.75 21.89
CA GLY A 65 -6.93 -25.56 20.54
C GLY A 65 -8.39 -25.15 20.55
N THR A 66 -8.74 -24.18 19.72
CA THR A 66 -10.09 -23.99 19.20
C THR A 66 -10.01 -23.10 17.97
N SER A 67 -10.53 -23.66 16.87
CA SER A 67 -10.66 -23.03 15.56
C SER A 67 -11.49 -21.76 15.68
N ARG A 68 -10.86 -20.59 15.49
CA ARG A 68 -11.57 -19.30 15.44
C ARG A 68 -11.88 -18.97 13.99
N VAL A 69 -13.10 -19.29 13.57
CA VAL A 69 -13.72 -18.69 12.37
C VAL A 69 -13.85 -17.18 12.61
N PRO A 70 -13.25 -16.30 11.78
CA PRO A 70 -13.50 -14.88 11.90
C PRO A 70 -14.84 -14.54 11.28
N LYS A 71 -15.71 -13.94 12.09
CA LYS A 71 -16.98 -13.33 11.67
C LYS A 71 -16.67 -12.07 10.87
N GLY A 72 -16.48 -12.25 9.56
CA GLY A 72 -16.19 -11.19 8.60
C GLY A 72 -17.46 -10.67 7.92
N ASN A 73 -17.52 -9.36 7.73
CA ASN A 73 -18.50 -8.61 6.94
C ASN A 73 -18.99 -9.36 5.67
N PRO A 74 -20.30 -9.45 5.39
CA PRO A 74 -20.84 -10.18 4.24
C PRO A 74 -20.59 -9.50 2.86
N GLY A 75 -19.78 -8.44 2.79
CA GLY A 75 -19.46 -7.73 1.54
C GLY A 75 -18.08 -8.02 0.94
N ALA A 76 -17.16 -8.62 1.70
CA ALA A 76 -15.86 -9.01 1.19
C ALA A 76 -15.93 -10.49 0.81
N GLN A 77 -16.23 -10.77 -0.47
CA GLN A 77 -16.07 -12.09 -1.09
C GLN A 77 -14.80 -12.75 -0.53
N ALA A 78 -14.97 -13.69 0.39
CA ALA A 78 -13.88 -14.41 1.02
C ALA A 78 -13.24 -15.26 -0.08
N ARG A 79 -12.25 -14.68 -0.76
CA ARG A 79 -11.57 -15.34 -1.87
C ARG A 79 -10.93 -16.62 -1.32
N ALA A 80 -11.02 -17.69 -2.10
CA ALA A 80 -10.41 -18.95 -1.76
C ALA A 80 -8.93 -18.73 -1.36
N PRO A 81 -8.46 -19.39 -0.28
CA PRO A 81 -7.05 -19.38 0.07
C PRO A 81 -6.19 -19.70 -1.14
N VAL A 82 -5.07 -18.98 -1.32
CA VAL A 82 -4.15 -19.22 -2.43
C VAL A 82 -3.52 -20.60 -2.22
N PRO A 83 -3.67 -21.56 -3.17
CA PRO A 83 -3.04 -22.88 -3.07
C PRO A 83 -1.53 -22.76 -2.88
N GLN A 84 -0.94 -23.66 -2.09
CA GLN A 84 0.50 -23.63 -1.80
C GLN A 84 1.34 -23.76 -3.07
N ASP A 85 0.92 -24.63 -4.00
CA ASP A 85 1.57 -24.82 -5.31
C ASP A 85 1.67 -23.51 -6.11
N VAL A 86 0.64 -22.66 -6.04
CA VAL A 86 0.65 -21.34 -6.68
C VAL A 86 1.65 -20.42 -5.99
N GLN A 87 1.78 -20.49 -4.66
CA GLN A 87 2.71 -19.66 -3.91
C GLN A 87 4.16 -20.03 -4.16
N ASP A 88 4.45 -21.33 -4.26
CA ASP A 88 5.81 -21.85 -4.48
C ASP A 88 6.26 -21.62 -5.93
N ALA A 89 5.32 -21.63 -6.89
CA ALA A 89 5.57 -21.28 -8.28
C ALA A 89 5.67 -19.76 -8.54
N LEU A 90 5.52 -18.90 -7.52
CA LEU A 90 5.65 -17.45 -7.75
C LEU A 90 7.11 -17.07 -8.02
N PRO A 91 7.37 -16.26 -9.06
CA PRO A 91 8.68 -15.68 -9.26
C PRO A 91 9.14 -14.93 -8.00
N MET A 92 10.40 -15.13 -7.63
CA MET A 92 11.04 -14.43 -6.52
C MET A 92 12.11 -13.49 -7.05
N MET A 93 12.08 -12.24 -6.58
CA MET A 93 13.08 -11.23 -6.89
C MET A 93 13.52 -10.58 -5.59
N ASN A 94 14.84 -10.54 -5.34
CA ASN A 94 15.43 -9.96 -4.12
C ASN A 94 14.83 -10.53 -2.80
N GLY A 95 14.53 -11.83 -2.77
CA GLY A 95 13.95 -12.50 -1.60
C GLY A 95 12.46 -12.19 -1.37
N GLN A 96 11.79 -11.52 -2.31
CA GLN A 96 10.36 -11.23 -2.25
C GLN A 96 9.62 -11.97 -3.38
N SER A 97 8.50 -12.63 -3.04
CA SER A 97 7.65 -13.26 -4.04
C SER A 97 6.75 -12.25 -4.74
N LEU A 98 6.37 -12.53 -5.98
CA LEU A 98 5.52 -11.63 -6.76
C LEU A 98 4.17 -11.34 -6.07
N CYS A 99 3.79 -10.07 -6.01
CA CYS A 99 2.44 -9.67 -5.63
C CYS A 99 1.47 -9.87 -6.82
N MET A 100 0.66 -10.92 -6.77
CA MET A 100 -0.35 -11.20 -7.82
C MET A 100 -1.33 -10.04 -8.04
N ARG A 101 -1.67 -9.27 -6.99
CA ARG A 101 -2.54 -8.09 -7.13
C ARG A 101 -1.89 -7.02 -8.00
N TYR A 102 -0.59 -6.77 -7.84
CA TYR A 102 0.14 -5.72 -8.56
C TYR A 102 0.06 -5.86 -10.09
N ILE A 103 0.17 -7.10 -10.60
CA ILE A 103 0.09 -7.40 -12.04
C ILE A 103 -1.34 -7.67 -12.54
N SER A 104 -2.31 -7.79 -11.64
CA SER A 104 -3.71 -8.05 -11.98
C SER A 104 -4.53 -6.77 -12.17
N LYS A 105 -5.77 -6.90 -12.63
CA LYS A 105 -6.73 -5.79 -12.66
C LYS A 105 -7.14 -5.29 -11.26
N VAL A 106 -6.94 -6.09 -10.23
CA VAL A 106 -7.25 -5.70 -8.85
C VAL A 106 -6.05 -4.97 -8.26
N PRO A 107 -6.14 -3.66 -7.98
CA PRO A 107 -4.99 -2.92 -7.47
C PRO A 107 -4.52 -3.49 -6.11
N CYS A 108 -3.21 -3.45 -5.90
CA CYS A 108 -2.65 -3.70 -4.57
C CYS A 108 -3.12 -2.58 -3.63
N PRO A 109 -3.60 -2.89 -2.41
CA PRO A 109 -4.03 -1.87 -1.45
C PRO A 109 -2.87 -1.04 -0.85
N SER A 110 -1.62 -1.39 -1.16
CA SER A 110 -0.46 -0.63 -0.71
C SER A 110 -0.35 0.71 -1.44
N LYS A 111 -0.07 1.77 -0.69
CA LYS A 111 0.17 3.13 -1.21
C LYS A 111 1.64 3.43 -1.53
N HIS A 112 2.55 2.51 -1.19
CA HIS A 112 4.01 2.68 -1.36
C HIS A 112 4.54 1.81 -2.51
N ASP A 113 5.80 2.02 -2.90
CA ASP A 113 6.55 1.25 -3.92
C ASP A 113 6.74 -0.26 -3.60
N GLY A 114 6.06 -0.78 -2.58
CA GLY A 114 6.09 -2.19 -2.21
C GLY A 114 4.73 -2.73 -1.79
N CYS A 115 4.60 -4.05 -1.67
CA CYS A 115 3.37 -4.68 -1.21
C CYS A 115 3.17 -4.43 0.29
N PHE A 116 1.91 -4.50 0.75
CA PHE A 116 1.59 -4.48 2.19
C PHE A 116 2.33 -5.58 2.98
N SER A 117 2.56 -6.74 2.36
CA SER A 117 3.35 -7.82 2.94
C SER A 117 4.81 -7.68 2.57
N ARG A 118 5.71 -7.58 3.56
CA ARG A 118 7.17 -7.48 3.34
C ARG A 118 7.79 -8.64 2.54
N LYS A 119 7.13 -9.80 2.55
CA LYS A 119 7.51 -11.00 1.78
C LYS A 119 7.13 -10.91 0.30
N ARG A 120 6.35 -9.90 -0.11
CA ARG A 120 5.84 -9.74 -1.47
C ARG A 120 6.36 -8.45 -2.12
N GLY A 121 6.79 -8.55 -3.37
CA GLY A 121 7.34 -7.45 -4.15
C GLY A 121 6.40 -6.97 -5.26
N HIS A 122 6.53 -5.71 -5.65
CA HIS A 122 5.91 -5.15 -6.84
C HIS A 122 6.93 -5.21 -7.98
N PHE A 123 6.74 -6.14 -8.90
CA PHE A 123 7.56 -6.25 -10.10
C PHE A 123 6.78 -6.96 -11.20
N ALA A 124 7.23 -6.82 -12.44
CA ALA A 124 6.64 -7.46 -13.60
C ALA A 124 7.70 -8.39 -14.21
N PRO A 125 7.66 -9.70 -13.92
CA PRO A 125 8.56 -10.64 -14.56
C PRO A 125 8.24 -10.73 -16.06
N ALA A 126 9.23 -11.03 -16.91
CA ALA A 126 9.00 -11.21 -18.34
C ALA A 126 8.07 -12.41 -18.63
N THR A 127 8.18 -13.44 -17.79
CA THR A 127 7.44 -14.69 -17.88
C THR A 127 6.75 -15.04 -16.57
N LEU A 128 5.62 -15.72 -16.67
CA LEU A 128 4.84 -16.17 -15.52
C LEU A 128 4.45 -17.64 -15.70
N PRO A 129 4.70 -18.51 -14.70
CA PRO A 129 4.28 -19.91 -14.75
C PRO A 129 2.78 -20.06 -14.99
N GLY A 130 2.39 -21.02 -15.82
CA GLY A 130 1.00 -21.24 -16.23
C GLY A 130 0.01 -21.38 -15.06
N ILE A 131 0.42 -22.07 -13.99
CA ILE A 131 -0.38 -22.24 -12.77
C ILE A 131 -0.74 -20.90 -12.12
N VAL A 132 0.21 -19.96 -12.07
CA VAL A 132 0.01 -18.63 -11.48
C VAL A 132 -0.82 -17.77 -12.42
N PHE A 133 -0.56 -17.84 -13.73
CA PHE A 133 -1.33 -17.12 -14.75
C PHE A 133 -2.82 -17.49 -14.69
N ASP A 134 -3.14 -18.79 -14.65
CA ASP A 134 -4.51 -19.29 -14.56
C ASP A 134 -5.19 -18.87 -13.26
N PHE A 135 -4.43 -18.89 -12.15
CA PHE A 135 -4.95 -18.44 -10.86
C PHE A 135 -5.29 -16.95 -10.86
N ILE A 136 -4.45 -16.11 -11.48
CA ILE A 136 -4.67 -14.66 -11.62
C ILE A 136 -5.88 -14.39 -12.51
N GLN A 137 -6.02 -15.12 -13.62
CA GLN A 137 -7.15 -15.00 -14.51
C GLN A 137 -8.48 -15.30 -13.81
N LYS A 138 -8.55 -16.41 -13.06
CA LYS A 138 -9.77 -16.86 -12.36
C LYS A 138 -10.12 -16.01 -11.15
N ASN A 139 -9.14 -15.64 -10.32
CA ASN A 139 -9.40 -15.03 -9.01
C ASN A 139 -9.23 -13.50 -9.00
N TYR A 140 -8.45 -12.93 -9.92
CA TYR A 140 -8.12 -11.51 -9.94
C TYR A 140 -8.55 -10.78 -11.23
N GLY A 141 -9.30 -11.46 -12.10
CA GLY A 141 -9.87 -10.87 -13.32
C GLY A 141 -8.87 -10.68 -14.46
N GLY A 142 -7.70 -11.34 -14.36
CA GLY A 142 -6.64 -11.28 -15.36
C GLY A 142 -5.63 -10.17 -15.15
N LEU A 143 -4.67 -10.09 -16.07
CA LEU A 143 -3.59 -9.12 -16.04
C LEU A 143 -4.07 -7.71 -16.39
N ARG A 144 -3.40 -6.69 -15.83
CA ARG A 144 -3.58 -5.29 -16.22
C ARG A 144 -2.96 -5.02 -17.59
N LYS A 145 -3.44 -3.99 -18.29
CA LYS A 145 -2.96 -3.60 -19.63
C LYS A 145 -1.45 -3.34 -19.65
N ASP A 146 -0.93 -2.70 -18.61
CA ASP A 146 0.49 -2.34 -18.50
C ASP A 146 1.39 -3.57 -18.26
N CYS A 147 0.81 -4.69 -17.85
CA CYS A 147 1.52 -5.95 -17.64
C CYS A 147 1.09 -7.01 -18.67
N ALA A 148 0.47 -6.61 -19.79
CA ALA A 148 0.08 -7.54 -20.86
C ALA A 148 1.29 -8.14 -21.60
N ALA A 149 2.49 -7.56 -21.43
CA ALA A 149 3.74 -8.09 -21.98
C ALA A 149 4.25 -9.35 -21.25
N ILE A 150 3.67 -9.69 -20.09
CA ILE A 150 4.06 -10.89 -19.32
C ILE A 150 3.56 -12.12 -20.08
N SER A 151 4.50 -12.94 -20.56
CA SER A 151 4.18 -14.15 -21.31
C SER A 151 3.94 -15.33 -20.37
N ARG A 152 2.99 -16.21 -20.72
CA ARG A 152 2.78 -17.47 -20.01
C ARG A 152 3.94 -18.41 -20.36
N GLU A 153 4.69 -18.85 -19.37
CA GLU A 153 5.65 -19.94 -19.55
C GLU A 153 4.89 -21.25 -19.78
N GLN A 154 5.11 -21.85 -20.95
CA GLN A 154 4.76 -23.23 -21.23
C GLN A 154 5.84 -24.10 -20.62
N SER A 155 5.48 -24.88 -19.62
CA SER A 155 6.29 -25.98 -19.12
C SER A 155 6.33 -27.05 -20.23
N ASP A 156 7.39 -27.06 -21.03
CA ASP A 156 7.80 -28.26 -21.78
C ASP A 156 8.37 -29.26 -20.77
N ASP A 157 7.82 -30.47 -20.80
CA ASP A 157 8.14 -31.64 -19.97
C ASP A 157 9.57 -32.15 -20.22
#